data_AF-A0A8J8H5P3-F1
#
_entry.id   AF-A0A8J8H5P3-F1
#
_cell.length_a   1.000
_cell.length_b   1.000
_cell.length_c   1.000
_cell.angle_alpha   90.00
_cell.angle_beta   90.00
_cell.angle_gamma   90.00
#
_symmetry.space_group_name_H-M   'P 1'
#
loop_
_entity.id
_entity.type
_entity.pdbx_description
1 polymer ?
#
loop_
_entity_poly.entity_id
_entity_poly.type
_entity_poly.pdbx_seq_one_letter_code
_entity_poly.pdbx_strand_id
1 'polypeptide(L)'
;EIPPIDRVPPRLAALTTACLSADPNRRPTASALAAALPSALGSGPAPTAYAAGVARPTAAPPPTMVAGLPSKPSQRRSRLLPAFLLTGGALAVLLVIMLIYSLSDRSPTLPPQGTATSAAPASTPSDEPSPSPSSAEARSPEDILDEIAAVVDSAGLPNSRARDLNRRIDDIRKKLDDDPDEAADKVGDLRKKVTDFAEDGQLDAATAERLTALLDQLENAL
;
A
#
# COMPACT_ATOMS: atom_id res chain seq x y z
N GLU A 1 36.07 -33.97 -13.17
CA GLU A 1 34.80 -34.21 -13.88
C GLU A 1 33.75 -33.25 -13.36
N ILE A 2 33.19 -32.41 -14.23
CA ILE A 2 32.05 -31.55 -13.89
C ILE A 2 30.82 -32.46 -14.02
N PRO A 3 29.96 -32.55 -12.98
CA PRO A 3 28.79 -33.41 -13.05
C PRO A 3 27.86 -32.98 -14.20
N PRO A 4 27.23 -33.91 -14.93
CA PRO A 4 26.31 -33.60 -16.01
C PRO A 4 25.13 -32.78 -15.49
N ILE A 5 24.83 -31.66 -16.17
CA ILE A 5 23.86 -30.63 -15.80
C ILE A 5 22.40 -31.09 -16.09
N ASP A 6 22.20 -32.35 -16.49
CA ASP A 6 20.92 -32.91 -16.96
C ASP A 6 19.85 -33.14 -15.88
N ARG A 7 19.97 -32.51 -14.70
CA ARG A 7 19.04 -32.70 -13.58
C ARG A 7 18.31 -31.42 -13.15
N VAL A 8 18.16 -30.44 -14.03
CA VAL A 8 17.28 -29.30 -13.73
C VAL A 8 15.82 -29.71 -13.97
N PRO A 9 14.92 -29.58 -12.96
CA PRO A 9 13.51 -29.84 -13.17
C PRO A 9 12.96 -28.96 -14.30
N PRO A 10 12.13 -29.49 -15.21
CA PRO A 10 11.67 -28.75 -16.39
C PRO A 10 10.94 -27.45 -16.04
N ARG A 11 10.27 -27.40 -14.89
CA ARG A 11 9.61 -26.18 -14.38
C ARG A 11 10.61 -25.07 -13.99
N LEU A 12 11.76 -25.44 -13.43
CA LEU A 12 12.83 -24.51 -13.08
C LEU A 12 13.53 -23.96 -14.33
N ALA A 13 13.73 -24.83 -15.34
CA ALA A 13 14.22 -24.42 -16.65
C ALA A 13 13.25 -23.43 -17.34
N ALA A 14 11.94 -23.65 -17.25
CA ALA A 14 10.94 -22.73 -17.80
C ALA A 14 10.93 -21.37 -17.09
N LEU A 15 11.00 -21.35 -15.75
CA LEU A 15 11.06 -20.12 -14.96
C LEU A 15 12.32 -19.29 -15.28
N THR A 16 13.49 -19.94 -15.31
CA THR A 16 14.75 -19.27 -15.66
C THR A 16 14.71 -18.70 -17.07
N THR A 17 14.16 -19.45 -18.04
CA THR A 17 13.99 -18.95 -19.41
C THR A 17 13.04 -17.75 -19.47
N ALA A 18 11.95 -17.75 -18.70
CA ALA A 18 11.01 -16.62 -18.63
C ALA A 18 11.66 -15.37 -18.02
N CYS A 19 12.46 -15.51 -16.97
CA CYS A 19 13.21 -14.40 -16.37
C CYS A 19 14.25 -13.78 -17.32
N LEU A 20 14.84 -14.61 -18.19
CA LEU A 20 15.84 -14.19 -19.17
C LEU A 20 15.23 -13.72 -20.50
N SER A 21 13.91 -13.58 -20.59
CA SER A 21 13.24 -13.06 -21.80
C SER A 21 13.76 -11.68 -22.20
N ALA A 22 14.02 -11.50 -23.50
CA ALA A 22 14.41 -10.20 -24.08
C ALA A 22 13.26 -9.18 -24.00
N ASP A 23 12.01 -9.64 -24.11
CA ASP A 23 10.82 -8.81 -23.94
C ASP A 23 10.52 -8.62 -22.43
N PRO A 24 10.52 -7.39 -21.90
CA PRO A 24 10.27 -7.12 -20.48
C PRO A 24 8.86 -7.50 -20.03
N ASN A 25 7.86 -7.43 -20.92
CA ASN A 25 6.47 -7.75 -20.57
C ASN A 25 6.23 -9.26 -20.40
N ARG A 26 7.19 -10.09 -20.83
CA ARG A 26 7.17 -11.54 -20.65
C ARG A 26 7.92 -12.01 -19.40
N ARG A 27 8.61 -11.11 -18.69
CA ARG A 27 9.31 -11.46 -17.46
C ARG A 27 8.30 -11.61 -16.33
N PRO A 28 8.34 -12.70 -15.56
CA PRO A 28 7.50 -12.81 -14.38
C PRO A 28 7.86 -11.71 -13.37
N THR A 29 6.85 -11.15 -12.72
CA THR A 29 7.07 -10.24 -11.58
C THR A 29 7.73 -10.99 -10.42
N ALA A 30 8.37 -10.27 -9.50
CA ALA A 30 9.01 -10.87 -8.34
C ALA A 30 8.02 -11.69 -7.48
N SER A 31 6.78 -11.20 -7.32
CA SER A 31 5.73 -11.91 -6.60
C SER A 31 5.29 -13.19 -7.31
N ALA A 32 5.15 -13.18 -8.64
CA ALA A 32 4.83 -14.37 -9.42
C ALA A 32 5.94 -15.43 -9.33
N LEU A 33 7.20 -15.00 -9.33
CA LEU A 33 8.34 -15.89 -9.14
C LEU A 33 8.32 -16.55 -7.75
N ALA A 34 8.08 -15.75 -6.69
CA ALA A 34 8.01 -16.23 -5.32
C ALA A 34 6.89 -17.27 -5.13
N ALA A 35 5.74 -17.06 -5.77
CA ALA A 35 4.64 -18.03 -5.75
C ALA A 35 4.94 -19.31 -6.54
N ALA A 36 5.68 -19.21 -7.66
CA ALA A 36 5.97 -20.35 -8.52
C ALA A 36 7.11 -21.24 -8.00
N LEU A 37 8.07 -20.67 -7.27
CA LEU A 37 9.26 -21.35 -6.77
C LEU A 37 8.98 -22.59 -5.90
N PRO A 38 8.10 -22.54 -4.89
CA PRO A 38 7.78 -23.70 -4.06
C PRO A 38 7.21 -24.87 -4.88
N SER A 39 6.37 -24.56 -5.88
CA SER A 39 5.76 -25.55 -6.77
C SER A 39 6.74 -26.11 -7.82
N ALA A 40 7.78 -25.36 -8.16
CA ALA A 40 8.80 -25.75 -9.12
C ALA A 40 9.89 -26.65 -8.50
N LEU A 41 10.17 -26.48 -7.20
CA LEU A 41 11.11 -27.30 -6.44
C LEU A 41 10.54 -28.68 -6.05
N GLY A 42 9.22 -28.84 -6.14
CA GLY A 42 8.52 -30.03 -5.70
C GLY A 42 8.53 -30.18 -4.18
N SER A 43 7.65 -31.03 -3.65
CA SER A 43 7.74 -31.50 -2.26
C SER A 43 8.89 -32.50 -2.15
N GLY A 44 10.11 -32.03 -2.40
CA GLY A 44 11.30 -32.78 -2.04
C GLY A 44 11.31 -33.04 -0.54
N PRO A 45 11.97 -34.12 -0.08
CA PRO A 45 12.13 -34.36 1.35
C PRO A 45 12.64 -33.08 2.00
N ALA A 46 12.00 -32.69 3.12
CA ALA A 46 12.29 -31.47 3.86
C ALA A 46 13.82 -31.27 3.86
N PRO A 47 14.30 -30.09 3.38
CA PRO A 47 15.71 -29.88 3.13
C PRO A 47 16.46 -30.30 4.36
N THR A 48 17.15 -31.44 4.25
CA THR A 48 18.01 -31.95 5.30
C THR A 48 18.95 -30.80 5.58
N ALA A 49 18.91 -30.30 6.81
CA ALA A 49 19.55 -29.07 7.22
C ALA A 49 21.01 -29.04 6.76
N TYR A 50 21.26 -28.52 5.55
CA TYR A 50 22.52 -27.90 5.18
C TYR A 50 22.53 -26.52 5.82
N ALA A 51 22.34 -26.52 7.14
CA ALA A 51 22.75 -25.45 8.02
C ALA A 51 24.25 -25.61 8.18
N ALA A 52 25.02 -24.82 7.44
CA ALA A 52 26.28 -24.24 7.94
C ALA A 52 26.92 -23.39 6.85
N GLY A 53 26.85 -22.07 7.02
CA GLY A 53 28.03 -21.26 6.74
C GLY A 53 28.10 -20.53 5.41
N VAL A 54 26.99 -20.10 4.80
CA VAL A 54 27.09 -18.87 4.00
C VAL A 54 27.05 -17.72 5.01
N ALA A 55 28.22 -17.41 5.58
CA ALA A 55 28.43 -16.22 6.36
C ALA A 55 27.88 -15.04 5.55
N ARG A 56 26.83 -14.40 6.06
CA ARG A 56 26.39 -13.09 5.59
C ARG A 56 27.64 -12.20 5.64
N PRO A 57 28.18 -11.69 4.52
CA PRO A 57 29.34 -10.83 4.58
C PRO A 57 28.94 -9.55 5.32
N THR A 58 29.32 -9.48 6.60
CA THR A 58 29.13 -8.30 7.46
C THR A 58 30.16 -7.21 7.17
N ALA A 59 31.09 -7.45 6.24
CA ALA A 59 31.99 -6.44 5.74
C ALA A 59 31.26 -5.59 4.70
N ALA A 60 30.92 -4.36 5.08
CA ALA A 60 30.59 -3.32 4.12
C ALA A 60 31.70 -3.31 3.05
N PRO A 61 31.36 -3.50 1.76
CA PRO A 61 32.37 -3.39 0.71
C PRO A 61 33.01 -2.00 0.82
N PRO A 62 34.36 -1.89 0.72
CA PRO A 62 34.98 -0.58 0.59
C PRO A 62 34.32 0.12 -0.59
N PRO A 63 34.06 1.44 -0.49
CA PRO A 63 33.40 2.18 -1.55
C PRO A 63 34.20 1.99 -2.85
N THR A 64 33.67 1.19 -3.76
CA THR A 64 34.21 1.09 -5.10
C THR A 64 34.07 2.48 -5.69
N MET A 65 35.19 3.17 -5.84
CA MET A 65 35.26 4.40 -6.62
C MET A 65 34.97 4.04 -8.07
N VAL A 66 33.69 4.00 -8.42
CA VAL A 66 33.27 4.02 -9.82
C VAL A 66 33.77 5.36 -10.34
N ALA A 67 34.80 5.32 -11.20
CA ALA A 67 35.31 6.48 -11.90
C ALA A 67 34.13 7.18 -12.58
N GLY A 68 33.71 8.30 -11.99
CA GLY A 68 32.54 9.03 -12.43
C GLY A 68 32.75 9.51 -13.85
N LEU A 69 31.87 9.07 -14.75
CA LEU A 69 31.65 9.78 -16.01
C LEU A 69 31.33 11.26 -15.69
N PRO A 70 31.77 12.20 -16.53
CA PRO A 70 31.65 13.63 -16.28
C PRO A 70 30.18 14.01 -16.08
N SER A 71 29.85 14.33 -14.83
CA SER A 71 28.52 14.79 -14.45
C SER A 71 28.34 16.21 -15.00
N LYS A 72 27.40 16.34 -15.94
CA LYS A 72 27.00 17.61 -16.57
C LYS A 72 26.66 18.63 -15.47
N PRO A 73 27.23 19.86 -15.50
CA PRO A 73 27.00 20.83 -14.44
C PRO A 73 25.52 21.23 -14.38
N SER A 74 24.86 20.80 -13.31
CA SER A 74 23.53 21.26 -12.93
C SER A 74 23.61 22.74 -12.59
N GLN A 75 23.04 23.55 -13.49
CA GLN A 75 23.08 24.99 -13.45
C GLN A 75 22.19 25.50 -12.30
N ARG A 76 22.82 25.75 -11.14
CA ARG A 76 22.25 26.55 -10.05
C ARG A 76 21.82 27.91 -10.58
N ARG A 77 20.54 28.07 -10.92
CA ARG A 77 19.88 29.37 -10.97
C ARG A 77 19.07 29.54 -9.69
N SER A 78 19.78 30.06 -8.69
CA SER A 78 19.18 30.88 -7.65
C SER A 78 18.53 32.11 -8.28
N ARG A 79 17.37 32.52 -7.75
CA ARG A 79 17.03 33.90 -7.40
C ARG A 79 15.55 33.97 -6.98
N LEU A 80 15.35 34.13 -5.66
CA LEU A 80 14.53 35.15 -5.02
C LEU A 80 13.06 35.33 -5.51
N LEU A 81 12.12 34.79 -4.70
CA LEU A 81 10.78 35.27 -4.29
C LEU A 81 10.04 36.33 -5.16
N PRO A 82 8.71 36.18 -5.39
CA PRO A 82 7.73 36.59 -4.37
C PRO A 82 6.49 35.66 -4.25
N ALA A 83 5.95 35.31 -3.08
CA ALA A 83 5.36 36.15 -2.04
C ALA A 83 4.10 36.96 -2.43
N PHE A 84 3.38 36.62 -3.51
CA PHE A 84 2.10 37.29 -3.86
C PHE A 84 1.00 36.37 -4.47
N LEU A 85 0.87 35.13 -4.01
CA LEU A 85 -0.23 34.23 -4.45
C LEU A 85 -1.00 33.55 -3.32
N LEU A 86 -0.87 34.05 -2.08
CA LEU A 86 -1.52 33.45 -0.91
C LEU A 86 -2.83 34.13 -0.47
N THR A 87 -3.20 35.27 -1.05
CA THR A 87 -4.47 35.96 -0.71
C THR A 87 -5.54 35.86 -1.79
N GLY A 88 -5.19 35.49 -3.03
CA GLY A 88 -6.16 35.30 -4.12
C GLY A 88 -6.60 33.85 -4.33
N GLY A 89 -5.73 32.88 -4.01
CA GLY A 89 -6.00 31.45 -4.24
C GLY A 89 -7.07 30.88 -3.31
N ALA A 90 -7.08 31.26 -2.03
CA ALA A 90 -8.07 30.77 -1.07
C ALA A 90 -9.49 31.17 -1.48
N LEU A 91 -9.71 32.39 -1.97
CA LEU A 91 -11.03 32.86 -2.41
C LEU A 91 -11.49 32.16 -3.71
N ALA A 92 -10.56 31.88 -4.62
CA ALA A 92 -10.87 31.13 -5.85
C ALA A 92 -11.23 29.66 -5.54
N VAL A 93 -10.52 29.01 -4.62
CA VAL A 93 -10.82 27.64 -4.18
C VAL A 93 -12.17 27.59 -3.45
N LEU A 94 -12.45 28.56 -2.57
CA LEU A 94 -13.75 28.66 -1.89
C LEU A 94 -14.91 28.89 -2.88
N LEU A 95 -14.72 29.71 -3.92
CA LEU A 95 -15.72 29.91 -4.98
C LEU A 95 -15.96 28.64 -5.81
N VAL A 96 -14.92 27.87 -6.11
CA VAL A 96 -15.05 26.60 -6.85
C VAL A 96 -15.77 25.56 -5.99
N ILE A 97 -15.43 25.45 -4.70
CA ILE A 97 -16.13 24.54 -3.76
C ILE A 97 -17.59 24.94 -3.62
N MET A 98 -17.89 26.23 -3.43
CA MET A 98 -19.28 26.73 -3.29
C MET A 98 -20.10 26.56 -4.58
N LEU A 99 -19.46 26.64 -5.74
CA LEU A 99 -20.09 26.33 -7.04
C LEU A 99 -20.40 24.83 -7.16
N ILE A 100 -19.50 23.94 -6.75
CA ILE A 100 -19.73 22.48 -6.77
C ILE A 100 -20.91 22.11 -5.85
N TYR A 101 -20.95 22.64 -4.62
CA TYR A 101 -22.08 22.41 -3.71
C TYR A 101 -23.41 22.95 -4.27
N SER A 102 -23.39 24.10 -4.94
CA SER A 102 -24.60 24.67 -5.57
C SER A 102 -25.12 23.85 -6.77
N LEU A 103 -24.27 23.05 -7.42
CA LEU A 103 -24.69 22.12 -8.46
C LEU A 103 -25.23 20.80 -7.88
N SER A 104 -24.75 20.37 -6.71
CA SER A 104 -25.17 19.11 -6.06
C SER A 104 -26.56 19.16 -5.41
N ASP A 105 -27.09 20.34 -5.09
CA ASP A 105 -28.46 20.49 -4.56
C ASP A 105 -29.58 20.34 -5.62
N ARG A 106 -29.23 20.12 -6.89
CA ARG A 106 -30.23 19.75 -7.93
C ARG A 106 -30.44 18.25 -7.95
N SER A 107 -31.03 17.71 -6.88
CA SER A 107 -31.71 16.43 -6.97
C SER A 107 -32.94 16.58 -7.88
N PRO A 108 -33.05 15.82 -8.99
CA PRO A 108 -34.27 15.83 -9.80
C PRO A 108 -35.38 15.16 -8.98
N THR A 109 -36.27 15.97 -8.42
CA THR A 109 -37.55 15.53 -7.86
C THR A 109 -38.37 14.87 -8.96
N LEU A 110 -38.28 13.55 -9.05
CA LEU A 110 -39.14 12.73 -9.91
C LEU A 110 -40.56 12.71 -9.32
N PRO A 111 -41.60 12.86 -10.16
CA PRO A 111 -42.99 12.81 -9.70
C PRO A 111 -43.37 11.39 -9.24
N PRO A 112 -44.22 11.27 -8.20
CA PRO A 112 -44.73 9.98 -7.74
C PRO A 112 -45.78 9.45 -8.74
N GLN A 113 -45.49 8.32 -9.40
CA GLN A 113 -46.50 7.52 -10.08
C GLN A 113 -46.88 6.32 -9.22
N GLY A 114 -48.18 6.21 -8.97
CA GLY A 114 -48.77 5.33 -7.98
C GLY A 114 -48.91 3.86 -8.39
N THR A 115 -48.96 3.05 -7.34
CA THR A 115 -49.83 1.88 -7.08
C THR A 115 -50.06 0.85 -8.18
N ALA A 116 -49.53 -0.36 -7.96
CA ALA A 116 -50.30 -1.60 -8.14
C ALA A 116 -49.91 -2.69 -7.10
N THR A 117 -50.94 -3.11 -6.40
CA THR A 117 -51.21 -4.26 -5.53
C THR A 117 -50.54 -5.61 -5.87
N SER A 118 -50.39 -6.43 -4.82
CA SER A 118 -50.52 -7.91 -4.79
C SER A 118 -49.25 -8.77 -4.81
N ALA A 119 -48.79 -9.19 -3.62
CA ALA A 119 -48.94 -10.55 -3.11
C ALA A 119 -47.93 -10.78 -1.98
N ALA A 120 -48.44 -11.19 -0.82
CA ALA A 120 -47.63 -11.54 0.36
C ALA A 120 -47.04 -12.96 0.22
N PRO A 121 -45.75 -13.14 0.50
CA PRO A 121 -45.23 -14.36 1.10
C PRO A 121 -44.93 -14.09 2.58
N ALA A 122 -45.58 -14.84 3.47
CA ALA A 122 -45.22 -14.92 4.87
C ALA A 122 -43.78 -15.48 4.96
N SER A 123 -42.81 -14.60 5.23
CA SER A 123 -41.44 -15.00 5.50
C SER A 123 -41.27 -15.07 7.01
N THR A 124 -41.07 -16.30 7.47
CA THR A 124 -40.67 -16.70 8.81
C THR A 124 -39.54 -15.80 9.32
N PRO A 125 -39.56 -15.32 10.58
CA PRO A 125 -38.44 -14.60 11.16
C PRO A 125 -37.26 -15.57 11.24
N SER A 126 -36.28 -15.38 10.36
CA SER A 126 -35.01 -16.06 10.45
C SER A 126 -34.23 -15.31 11.52
N ASP A 127 -34.08 -15.94 12.69
CA ASP A 127 -33.17 -15.51 13.75
C ASP A 127 -31.80 -15.23 13.13
N GLU A 128 -31.52 -13.96 12.89
CA GLU A 128 -30.22 -13.48 12.46
C GLU A 128 -29.27 -13.75 13.63
N PRO A 129 -28.25 -14.62 13.47
CA PRO A 129 -27.34 -14.91 14.56
C PRO A 129 -26.61 -13.62 14.89
N SER A 130 -27.01 -13.00 16.00
CA SER A 130 -26.32 -11.86 16.60
C SER A 130 -24.86 -12.29 16.74
N PRO A 131 -23.92 -11.72 15.97
CA PRO A 131 -22.53 -12.11 16.07
C PRO A 131 -22.10 -11.71 17.47
N SER A 132 -21.96 -12.72 18.34
CA SER A 132 -21.30 -12.55 19.62
C SER A 132 -20.00 -11.82 19.33
N PRO A 133 -19.68 -10.70 20.03
CA PRO A 133 -18.44 -9.98 19.79
C PRO A 133 -17.31 -10.95 20.08
N SER A 134 -16.80 -11.57 19.02
CA SER A 134 -15.62 -12.40 19.07
C SER A 134 -14.57 -11.49 19.67
N SER A 135 -14.13 -11.80 20.89
CA SER A 135 -13.09 -11.05 21.58
C SER A 135 -11.96 -10.91 20.58
N ALA A 136 -11.82 -9.71 20.02
CA ALA A 136 -10.76 -9.40 19.09
C ALA A 136 -9.50 -9.54 19.92
N GLU A 137 -8.75 -10.61 19.68
CA GLU A 137 -7.44 -10.78 20.28
C GLU A 137 -6.68 -9.47 20.05
N ALA A 138 -6.18 -8.88 21.14
CA ALA A 138 -5.46 -7.64 21.09
C ALA A 138 -4.29 -7.82 20.12
N ARG A 139 -4.39 -7.21 18.94
CA ARG A 139 -3.33 -7.23 17.93
C ARG A 139 -2.18 -6.37 18.42
N SER A 140 -0.95 -6.79 18.14
CA SER A 140 0.18 -5.94 18.44
C SER A 140 0.18 -4.72 17.50
N PRO A 141 0.65 -3.55 17.94
CA PRO A 141 0.75 -2.37 17.08
C PRO A 141 1.64 -2.61 15.85
N GLU A 142 2.66 -3.49 15.95
CA GLU A 142 3.51 -3.86 14.82
C GLU A 142 2.75 -4.64 13.75
N ASP A 143 1.90 -5.61 14.13
CA ASP A 143 1.07 -6.39 13.20
C ASP A 143 0.11 -5.47 12.42
N ILE A 144 -0.44 -4.45 13.10
CA ILE A 144 -1.34 -3.46 12.49
C ILE A 144 -0.57 -2.62 11.46
N LEU A 145 0.65 -2.17 11.79
CA LEU A 145 1.49 -1.41 10.86
C LEU A 145 1.89 -2.23 9.62
N ASP A 146 2.17 -3.52 9.79
CA ASP A 146 2.44 -4.42 8.66
C ASP A 146 1.20 -4.62 7.77
N GLU A 147 0.00 -4.72 8.37
CA GLU A 147 -1.25 -4.77 7.60
C GLU A 147 -1.49 -3.46 6.83
N ILE A 148 -1.25 -2.30 7.46
CA ILE A 148 -1.36 -0.99 6.81
C ILE A 148 -0.42 -0.91 5.60
N ALA A 149 0.86 -1.30 5.76
CA ALA A 149 1.83 -1.30 4.67
C ALA A 149 1.40 -2.23 3.51
N ALA A 150 0.89 -3.41 3.82
CA ALA A 150 0.36 -4.34 2.82
C ALA A 150 -0.84 -3.75 2.05
N VAL A 151 -1.73 -3.03 2.73
CA VAL A 151 -2.85 -2.33 2.09
C VAL A 151 -2.34 -1.23 1.16
N VAL A 152 -1.40 -0.39 1.62
CA VAL A 152 -0.78 0.67 0.80
C VAL A 152 -0.12 0.12 -0.46
N ASP A 153 0.63 -0.97 -0.36
CA ASP A 153 1.30 -1.60 -1.49
C ASP A 153 0.31 -2.20 -2.51
N SER A 154 -0.86 -2.66 -2.04
CA SER A 154 -1.92 -3.21 -2.88
C SER A 154 -2.85 -2.16 -3.51
N ALA A 155 -2.83 -0.92 -3.01
CA ALA A 155 -3.78 0.14 -3.36
C ALA A 155 -3.66 0.69 -4.79
N GLY A 156 -2.66 0.27 -5.56
CA GLY A 156 -2.44 0.78 -6.93
C GLY A 156 -2.05 2.25 -7.00
N LEU A 157 -1.53 2.81 -5.89
CA LEU A 157 -1.12 4.21 -5.77
C LEU A 157 0.06 4.53 -6.72
N PRO A 158 0.17 5.79 -7.19
CA PRO A 158 1.39 6.26 -7.85
C PRO A 158 2.61 6.05 -6.95
N ASN A 159 3.73 5.60 -7.52
CA ASN A 159 4.96 5.28 -6.78
C ASN A 159 5.44 6.38 -5.82
N SER A 160 5.25 7.65 -6.17
CA SER A 160 5.62 8.77 -5.29
C SER A 160 4.76 8.84 -4.03
N ARG A 161 3.49 8.47 -4.11
CA ARG A 161 2.53 8.51 -2.99
C ARG A 161 2.62 7.29 -2.12
N ALA A 162 2.73 6.10 -2.72
CA ALA A 162 3.01 4.88 -1.98
C ALA A 162 4.29 5.05 -1.14
N ARG A 163 5.35 5.64 -1.72
CA ARG A 163 6.58 5.97 -0.99
C ARG A 163 6.38 6.97 0.14
N ASP A 164 5.52 7.98 -0.03
CA ASP A 164 5.23 8.97 1.01
C ASP A 164 4.49 8.33 2.20
N LEU A 165 3.49 7.48 1.93
CA LEU A 165 2.78 6.72 2.97
C LEU A 165 3.72 5.72 3.67
N ASN A 166 4.47 4.92 2.92
CA ASN A 166 5.42 3.95 3.49
C ASN A 166 6.48 4.64 4.35
N ARG A 167 6.95 5.83 3.95
CA ARG A 167 7.87 6.62 4.79
C ARG A 167 7.24 7.05 6.11
N ARG A 168 5.96 7.46 6.10
CA ARG A 168 5.23 7.82 7.33
C ARG A 168 5.00 6.61 8.23
N ILE A 169 4.70 5.45 7.65
CA ILE A 169 4.57 4.18 8.38
C ILE A 169 5.91 3.82 9.06
N ASP A 170 7.04 3.93 8.35
CA ASP A 170 8.37 3.72 8.94
C ASP A 170 8.67 4.74 10.05
N ASP A 171 8.26 5.99 9.87
CA ASP A 171 8.42 7.07 10.85
C ASP A 171 7.59 6.82 12.13
N ILE A 172 6.42 6.17 12.01
CA ILE A 172 5.59 5.72 13.15
C ILE A 172 6.27 4.53 13.83
N ARG A 173 6.67 3.50 13.07
CA ARG A 173 7.36 2.32 13.60
C ARG A 173 8.59 2.71 14.41
N LYS A 174 9.39 3.65 13.90
CA LYS A 174 10.57 4.15 14.62
C LYS A 174 10.20 4.83 15.94
N LYS A 175 9.05 5.51 16.02
CA LYS A 175 8.62 6.22 17.22
C LYS A 175 7.87 5.34 18.21
N LEU A 176 7.30 4.23 17.76
CA LEU A 176 6.57 3.28 18.60
C LEU A 176 7.36 2.83 19.83
N ASP A 177 8.66 2.54 19.67
CA ASP A 177 9.53 2.12 20.77
C ASP A 177 10.17 3.30 21.53
N ASP A 178 10.43 4.40 20.84
CA ASP A 178 11.18 5.54 21.38
C ASP A 178 10.29 6.51 22.18
N ASP A 179 9.09 6.81 21.66
CA ASP A 179 8.16 7.83 22.16
C ASP A 179 6.72 7.57 21.64
N PRO A 180 5.87 6.88 22.43
CA PRO A 180 4.53 6.48 21.99
C PRO A 180 3.57 7.67 21.78
N ASP A 181 3.76 8.78 22.52
CA ASP A 181 2.97 10.00 22.34
C ASP A 181 3.26 10.62 20.96
N GLU A 182 4.55 10.70 20.56
CA GLU A 182 4.93 11.16 19.23
C GLU A 182 4.49 10.17 18.13
N ALA A 183 4.42 8.87 18.42
CA ALA A 183 3.87 7.88 17.50
C ALA A 183 2.37 8.14 17.23
N ALA A 184 1.58 8.45 18.27
CA ALA A 184 0.16 8.79 18.13
C ALA A 184 -0.06 10.06 17.28
N ASP A 185 0.75 11.10 17.50
CA ASP A 185 0.72 12.32 16.66
C ASP A 185 0.97 11.99 15.18
N LYS A 186 1.95 11.11 14.91
CA LYS A 186 2.26 10.67 13.54
C LYS A 186 1.15 9.82 12.91
N VAL A 187 0.43 9.03 13.71
CA VAL A 187 -0.77 8.31 13.24
C VAL A 187 -1.84 9.31 12.78
N GLY A 188 -2.08 10.38 13.55
CA GLY A 188 -3.00 11.46 13.16
C GLY A 188 -2.59 12.15 11.86
N ASP A 189 -1.29 12.42 11.71
CA ASP A 189 -0.69 12.98 10.50
C ASP A 189 -0.84 12.05 9.28
N LEU A 190 -0.70 10.75 9.47
CA LEU A 190 -0.93 9.74 8.44
C LEU A 190 -2.42 9.66 8.06
N ARG A 191 -3.34 9.69 9.04
CA ARG A 191 -4.79 9.72 8.80
C ARG A 191 -5.17 10.91 7.94
N LYS A 192 -4.70 12.12 8.30
CA LYS A 192 -4.91 13.33 7.50
C LYS A 192 -4.42 13.14 6.06
N LYS A 193 -3.26 12.51 5.87
CA LYS A 193 -2.69 12.30 4.54
C LYS A 193 -3.50 11.30 3.70
N VAL A 194 -4.04 10.26 4.32
CA VAL A 194 -4.96 9.31 3.69
C VAL A 194 -6.23 10.03 3.23
N THR A 195 -6.80 10.89 4.07
CA THR A 195 -7.96 11.74 3.70
C THR A 195 -7.64 12.66 2.54
N ASP A 196 -6.52 13.40 2.58
CA ASP A 196 -6.09 14.28 1.48
C ASP A 196 -6.00 13.50 0.15
N PHE A 197 -5.44 12.28 0.18
CA PHE A 197 -5.30 11.45 -1.02
C PHE A 197 -6.64 10.89 -1.54
N ALA A 198 -7.59 10.61 -0.64
CA ALA A 198 -8.93 10.19 -1.01
C ALA A 198 -9.72 11.36 -1.64
N GLU A 199 -9.65 12.55 -1.05
CA GLU A 199 -10.30 13.78 -1.55
C GLU A 199 -9.75 14.19 -2.92
N ASP A 200 -8.44 14.05 -3.14
CA ASP A 200 -7.81 14.29 -4.44
C ASP A 200 -8.21 13.24 -5.51
N GLY A 201 -8.94 12.18 -5.14
CA GLY A 201 -9.31 11.07 -6.03
C GLY A 201 -8.14 10.15 -6.40
N GLN A 202 -7.09 10.15 -5.59
CA GLN A 202 -5.84 9.42 -5.87
C GLN A 202 -5.69 8.16 -5.03
N LEU A 203 -6.53 8.02 -4.01
CA LEU A 203 -6.76 6.81 -3.25
C LEU A 203 -8.24 6.46 -3.39
N ASP A 204 -8.53 5.20 -3.68
CA ASP A 204 -9.89 4.71 -3.76
C ASP A 204 -10.59 4.83 -2.39
N ALA A 205 -11.87 5.19 -2.39
CA ALA A 205 -12.63 5.46 -1.17
C ALA A 205 -12.71 4.25 -0.24
N ALA A 206 -12.89 3.05 -0.77
CA ALA A 206 -12.93 1.83 0.04
C ALA A 206 -11.56 1.53 0.67
N THR A 207 -10.48 1.82 -0.05
CA THR A 207 -9.12 1.67 0.47
C THR A 207 -8.81 2.70 1.56
N ALA A 208 -9.24 3.95 1.37
CA ALA A 208 -9.11 5.02 2.36
C ALA A 208 -9.87 4.72 3.65
N GLU A 209 -11.09 4.22 3.55
CA GLU A 209 -11.90 3.78 4.69
C GLU A 209 -11.21 2.63 5.44
N ARG A 210 -10.70 1.63 4.70
CA ARG A 210 -9.95 0.51 5.31
C ARG A 210 -8.69 0.98 6.04
N LEU A 211 -7.90 1.86 5.42
CA LEU A 211 -6.71 2.43 6.04
C LEU A 211 -7.06 3.22 7.29
N THR A 212 -8.14 4.01 7.24
CA THR A 212 -8.61 4.78 8.39
C THR A 212 -8.99 3.86 9.55
N ALA A 213 -9.75 2.79 9.29
CA ALA A 213 -10.13 1.81 10.31
C ALA A 213 -8.90 1.12 10.96
N LEU A 214 -7.85 0.83 10.18
CA LEU A 214 -6.61 0.27 10.72
C LEU A 214 -5.83 1.29 11.55
N LEU A 215 -5.81 2.56 11.15
CA LEU A 215 -5.20 3.64 11.92
C LEU A 215 -5.94 3.88 13.24
N ASP A 216 -7.28 3.78 13.25
CA ASP A 216 -8.08 3.85 14.46
C ASP A 216 -7.75 2.68 15.41
N GLN A 217 -7.54 1.48 14.88
CA GLN A 217 -7.11 0.33 15.69
C GLN A 217 -5.71 0.54 16.27
N LEU A 218 -4.78 1.09 15.47
CA LEU A 218 -3.44 1.40 15.93
C LEU A 218 -3.45 2.45 17.04
N GLU A 219 -4.23 3.52 16.88
CA GLU A 219 -4.39 4.57 17.91
C GLU A 219 -4.95 4.02 19.22
N ASN A 220 -5.86 3.04 19.16
CA ASN A 220 -6.38 2.37 20.36
C ASN A 220 -5.40 1.36 20.99
N ALA A 221 -4.34 0.97 20.26
CA ALA A 221 -3.32 0.03 20.72
C ALA A 221 -2.04 0.72 21.24
N LEU A 222 -1.87 2.00 20.92
CA LEU A 222 -0.85 2.90 21.48
C LEU A 222 -1.22 3.33 22.90
#